data_AF-A0A955EVE8-F1
#
_entry.id   AF-A0A955EVE8-F1
#
_cell.length_a   1.000
_cell.length_b   1.000
_cell.length_c   1.000
_cell.angle_alpha   90.00
_cell.angle_beta   90.00
_cell.angle_gamma   90.00
#
_symmetry.space_group_name_H-M   'P 1'
#
loop_
_entity.id
_entity.type
_entity.pdbx_description
1 polymer ?
#
loop_
_entity_poly.entity_id
_entity_poly.type
_entity_poly.pdbx_seq_one_letter_code
_entity_poly.pdbx_strand_id
1 'polypeptide(L)'
;MFSQDIAIDLGTANTLVHVRNRGLVLDEPSVVAISKSSNRKVVAVGHEAKEMLGKTPGTIEAIRPMREGVIADFAVTEAMLKYFIRKAHKRNHLIRSRLVISIPAGITDVETKAVREAAMGAGVREVLLIEQPMAAAVGAGLPVL
;
A
#
# COMPACT_ATOMS: atom_id res chain seq x y z
N MET A 1 -8.85 19.14 -13.89
CA MET A 1 -7.39 19.12 -13.65
C MET A 1 -7.05 18.92 -12.17
N PHE A 2 -7.87 18.18 -11.39
CA PHE A 2 -7.61 17.90 -9.98
C PHE A 2 -6.92 16.54 -9.84
N SER A 3 -5.59 16.52 -9.78
CA SER A 3 -4.84 15.32 -9.35
C SER A 3 -4.53 15.51 -7.87
N GLN A 4 -4.95 14.55 -7.04
CA GLN A 4 -4.59 14.54 -5.63
C GLN A 4 -3.37 13.63 -5.48
N ASP A 5 -2.18 14.22 -5.49
CA ASP A 5 -0.94 13.45 -5.32
C ASP A 5 -0.95 12.72 -3.96
N ILE A 6 -0.61 11.44 -3.99
CA ILE A 6 -0.58 10.55 -2.83
C ILE A 6 0.86 10.09 -2.60
N ALA A 7 1.27 10.02 -1.33
CA ALA A 7 2.42 9.24 -0.91
C ALA A 7 1.95 8.06 -0.05
N ILE A 8 2.55 6.89 -0.25
CA ILE A 8 2.29 5.67 0.53
C ILE A 8 3.59 5.18 1.13
N ASP A 9 3.58 4.95 2.43
CA ASP A 9 4.59 4.12 3.09
C ASP A 9 4.07 2.70 3.17
N LEU A 10 4.62 1.79 2.36
CA LEU A 10 4.16 0.42 2.23
C LEU A 10 4.93 -0.49 3.20
N GLY A 11 4.66 -0.31 4.49
CA GLY A 11 5.33 -1.06 5.55
C GLY A 11 4.87 -2.52 5.64
N THR A 12 5.70 -3.35 6.27
CA THR A 12 5.39 -4.77 6.56
C THR A 12 4.31 -4.94 7.63
N ALA A 13 4.14 -3.94 8.49
CA ALA A 13 3.16 -3.96 9.58
C ALA A 13 1.98 -3.03 9.34
N ASN A 14 2.26 -1.80 8.92
CA ASN A 14 1.24 -0.79 8.65
C ASN A 14 1.56 -0.10 7.31
N THR A 15 0.49 0.37 6.68
CA THR A 15 0.52 1.22 5.50
C THR A 15 0.03 2.60 5.91
N LEU A 16 0.87 3.60 5.64
CA LEU A 16 0.54 5.01 5.85
C LEU A 16 0.20 5.64 4.50
N VAL A 17 -0.85 6.46 4.46
CA VAL A 17 -1.22 7.21 3.25
C VAL A 17 -1.27 8.69 3.56
N HIS A 18 -0.44 9.45 2.86
CA HIS A 18 -0.41 10.91 2.93
C HIS A 18 -0.98 11.49 1.64
N VAL A 19 -1.89 12.44 1.75
CA VAL A 19 -2.43 13.17 0.59
C VAL A 19 -1.88 14.59 0.62
N ARG A 20 -1.35 15.03 -0.53
CA ARG A 20 -0.84 16.40 -0.68
C ARG A 20 -1.87 17.43 -0.21
N ASN A 21 -1.44 18.38 0.63
CA ASN A 21 -2.27 19.42 1.26
C ASN A 21 -3.34 18.93 2.26
N ARG A 22 -3.35 17.63 2.59
CA ARG A 22 -4.26 17.04 3.59
C ARG A 22 -3.54 16.36 4.74
N GLY A 23 -2.24 16.07 4.61
CA GLY A 23 -1.49 15.38 5.64
C GLY A 23 -1.65 13.85 5.55
N LEU A 24 -1.33 13.19 6.66
CA LEU A 24 -1.58 11.76 6.87
C LEU A 24 -3.10 11.53 6.98
N VAL A 25 -3.65 10.73 6.06
CA VAL A 25 -5.10 10.47 5.99
C VAL A 25 -5.47 9.03 6.32
N LEU A 26 -4.51 8.10 6.28
CA LEU A 26 -4.69 6.70 6.69
C LEU A 26 -3.45 6.19 7.40
N ASP A 27 -3.69 5.42 8.46
CA ASP A 27 -2.71 4.57 9.15
C ASP A 27 -3.43 3.25 9.47
N GLU A 28 -3.15 2.22 8.67
CA GLU A 28 -3.84 0.95 8.74
C GLU A 28 -2.88 -0.23 8.63
N PRO A 29 -3.18 -1.37 9.30
CA PRO A 29 -2.39 -2.58 9.16
C PRO A 29 -2.23 -3.04 7.72
N SER A 30 -1.02 -3.50 7.37
CA SER A 30 -0.71 -4.13 6.07
C SER A 30 -1.21 -5.57 6.04
N VAL A 31 -2.52 -5.75 6.23
CA VAL A 31 -3.17 -7.05 6.35
C VAL A 31 -4.37 -7.09 5.40
N VAL A 32 -4.52 -8.23 4.73
CA VAL A 32 -5.66 -8.51 3.85
C VAL A 32 -6.27 -9.84 4.25
N ALA A 33 -7.59 -9.87 4.41
CA ALA A 33 -8.35 -11.10 4.55
C ALA A 33 -8.90 -11.50 3.18
N ILE A 34 -8.64 -12.74 2.76
CA ILE A 34 -9.10 -13.30 1.49
C ILE A 34 -9.87 -14.60 1.74
N SER A 35 -10.81 -14.91 0.84
CA SER A 35 -11.43 -16.23 0.78
C SER A 35 -10.40 -17.26 0.30
N LYS A 36 -10.39 -18.47 0.89
CA LYS A 36 -9.56 -19.59 0.44
C LYS A 36 -10.09 -20.31 -0.81
N SER A 37 -11.15 -19.78 -1.43
CA SER A 37 -11.64 -20.26 -2.73
C SER A 37 -10.64 -19.98 -3.84
N SER A 38 -10.79 -20.67 -4.98
CA SER A 38 -9.95 -20.52 -6.17
C SER A 38 -9.81 -19.08 -6.68
N ASN A 39 -10.80 -18.22 -6.41
CA ASN A 39 -10.80 -16.81 -6.81
C ASN A 39 -10.11 -15.85 -5.82
N ARG A 40 -9.63 -16.31 -4.66
CA ARG A 40 -8.95 -15.50 -3.61
C ARG A 40 -9.60 -14.13 -3.36
N LYS A 41 -10.94 -14.07 -3.31
CA LYS A 41 -11.68 -12.80 -3.19
C LYS A 41 -11.31 -12.08 -1.89
N VAL A 42 -10.99 -10.78 -1.99
CA VAL A 42 -10.78 -9.91 -0.81
C VAL A 42 -12.08 -9.77 0.00
N VAL A 43 -11.97 -10.08 1.29
CA VAL A 43 -13.03 -9.97 2.29
C VAL A 43 -12.90 -8.67 3.08
N ALA A 44 -11.68 -8.37 3.55
CA ALA A 44 -11.38 -7.18 4.33
C ALA A 44 -9.93 -6.73 4.11
N VAL A 45 -9.62 -5.47 4.41
CA VAL A 45 -8.28 -4.88 4.35
C VAL A 45 -8.09 -3.98 5.57
N GLY A 46 -6.86 -3.87 6.09
CA GLY A 46 -6.56 -2.95 7.17
C GLY A 46 -6.95 -3.49 8.53
N HIS A 47 -7.57 -2.65 9.37
CA HIS A 47 -7.94 -3.01 10.75
C HIS A 47 -8.90 -4.21 10.79
N GLU A 48 -9.92 -4.21 9.94
CA GLU A 48 -10.88 -5.32 9.84
C GLU A 48 -10.20 -6.65 9.50
N ALA A 49 -9.21 -6.64 8.60
CA ALA A 49 -8.44 -7.84 8.27
C ALA A 49 -7.50 -8.28 9.40
N LYS A 50 -6.92 -7.32 10.13
CA LYS A 50 -6.04 -7.60 11.27
C LYS A 50 -6.81 -8.27 12.42
N GLU A 51 -8.05 -7.88 12.68
CA GLU A 51 -8.89 -8.51 13.71
C GLU A 51 -9.17 -9.99 13.43
N MET A 52 -9.10 -10.39 12.15
CA MET A 52 -9.30 -11.76 11.71
C MET A 52 -8.06 -12.65 11.87
N LEU A 53 -6.87 -12.08 12.11
CA LEU A 53 -5.63 -12.86 12.27
C LEU A 53 -5.75 -13.87 13.42
N GLY A 54 -5.54 -15.15 13.10
CA GLY A 54 -5.67 -16.26 14.07
C GLY A 54 -7.10 -16.55 14.52
N LYS A 55 -8.11 -15.88 13.95
CA LYS A 55 -9.53 -16.00 14.29
C LYS A 55 -10.41 -16.32 13.08
N THR A 56 -9.83 -16.57 11.90
CA THR A 56 -10.60 -16.86 10.70
C THR A 56 -11.24 -18.26 10.78
N PRO A 57 -12.48 -18.42 10.28
CA PRO A 57 -13.00 -19.74 9.96
C PRO A 57 -12.15 -20.38 8.85
N GLY A 58 -12.25 -21.70 8.67
CA GLY A 58 -11.43 -22.45 7.72
C GLY A 58 -11.49 -21.95 6.26
N THR A 59 -12.51 -21.16 5.91
CA THR A 59 -12.75 -20.58 4.58
C THR A 59 -12.08 -19.23 4.33
N ILE A 60 -11.53 -18.57 5.36
CA ILE A 60 -10.89 -17.26 5.23
C ILE A 60 -9.43 -17.35 5.69
N GLU A 61 -8.56 -16.62 5.02
CA GLU A 61 -7.16 -16.46 5.38
C GLU A 61 -6.85 -14.98 5.53
N ALA A 62 -6.25 -14.59 6.65
CA ALA A 62 -5.72 -13.23 6.85
C ALA A 62 -4.19 -13.28 6.69
N ILE A 63 -3.67 -12.49 5.76
CA ILE A 63 -2.27 -12.52 5.34
C ILE A 63 -1.66 -11.12 5.33
N ARG A 64 -0.34 -11.06 5.50
CA ARG A 64 0.47 -9.87 5.26
C ARG A 64 1.16 -10.02 3.91
N PRO A 65 0.77 -9.24 2.89
CA PRO A 65 1.31 -9.42 1.55
C PRO A 65 2.68 -8.74 1.37
N MET A 66 3.15 -8.01 2.39
CA MET A 66 4.49 -7.42 2.49
C MET A 66 5.33 -8.18 3.52
N ARG A 67 6.57 -8.54 3.19
CA ARG A 67 7.51 -9.19 4.09
C ARG A 67 8.90 -8.60 3.88
N GLU A 68 9.60 -8.23 4.95
CA GLU A 68 10.96 -7.64 4.87
C GLU A 68 11.06 -6.44 3.89
N GLY A 69 9.97 -5.69 3.75
CA GLY A 69 9.89 -4.53 2.85
C GLY A 69 9.66 -4.86 1.38
N VAL A 70 9.46 -6.14 1.03
CA VAL A 70 9.21 -6.61 -0.33
C VAL A 70 7.80 -7.22 -0.48
N ILE A 71 7.32 -7.30 -1.72
CA ILE A 71 6.02 -7.91 -2.03
C ILE A 71 6.15 -9.43 -2.00
N ALA A 72 5.46 -10.07 -1.06
CA ALA A 72 5.36 -11.53 -0.96
C ALA A 72 4.18 -12.11 -1.77
N ASP A 73 3.12 -11.33 -1.96
CA ASP A 73 1.98 -11.70 -2.80
C ASP A 73 1.53 -10.49 -3.63
N PHE A 74 1.77 -10.55 -4.94
CA PHE A 74 1.49 -9.45 -5.87
C PHE A 74 0.00 -9.11 -5.94
N ALA A 75 -0.86 -10.12 -6.15
CA ALA A 75 -2.29 -9.90 -6.36
C ALA A 75 -2.95 -9.32 -5.10
N VAL A 76 -2.51 -9.77 -3.94
CA VAL A 76 -3.01 -9.29 -2.64
C VAL A 76 -2.48 -7.88 -2.35
N THR A 77 -1.22 -7.58 -2.65
CA THR A 77 -0.67 -6.22 -2.52
C THR A 77 -1.37 -5.23 -3.46
N GLU A 78 -1.62 -5.59 -4.72
CA GLU A 78 -2.37 -4.73 -5.65
C GLU A 78 -3.76 -4.43 -5.09
N ALA A 79 -4.47 -5.44 -4.59
CA ALA A 79 -5.79 -5.26 -4.02
C ALA A 79 -5.78 -4.38 -2.75
N MET A 80 -4.76 -4.53 -1.91
CA MET A 80 -4.52 -3.70 -0.72
C MET A 80 -4.27 -2.24 -1.09
N LEU A 81 -3.35 -1.98 -2.04
CA LEU A 81 -3.05 -0.64 -2.54
C LEU A 81 -4.30 0.00 -3.14
N LYS A 82 -5.05 -0.74 -3.95
CA LYS A 82 -6.31 -0.29 -4.55
C LYS A 82 -7.34 0.09 -3.50
N TYR A 83 -7.45 -0.67 -2.41
CA TYR A 83 -8.31 -0.33 -1.28
C TYR A 83 -7.87 0.99 -0.62
N PHE A 84 -6.59 1.12 -0.26
CA PHE A 84 -6.10 2.31 0.44
C PHE A 84 -6.15 3.58 -0.41
N ILE A 85 -5.82 3.50 -1.70
CA ILE A 85 -5.93 4.63 -2.64
C ILE A 85 -7.40 5.09 -2.76
N ARG A 86 -8.33 4.13 -2.91
CA ARG A 86 -9.77 4.44 -2.96
C ARG A 86 -10.27 5.06 -1.67
N LYS A 87 -9.82 4.56 -0.52
CA LYS A 87 -10.19 5.07 0.80
C LYS A 87 -9.65 6.50 1.01
N ALA A 88 -8.41 6.77 0.59
CA ALA A 88 -7.82 8.11 0.64
C ALA A 88 -8.58 9.16 -0.18
N HIS A 89 -9.14 8.74 -1.33
CA HIS A 89 -10.01 9.57 -2.18
C HIS A 89 -11.49 9.59 -1.76
N LYS A 90 -11.83 9.08 -0.56
CA LYS A 90 -13.22 9.01 -0.07
C LYS A 90 -14.16 8.33 -1.08
N ARG A 91 -13.67 7.27 -1.75
CA ARG A 91 -14.39 6.48 -2.76
C ARG A 91 -14.73 7.21 -4.07
N ASN A 92 -14.09 8.35 -4.37
CA ASN A 92 -14.23 8.95 -5.69
C ASN A 92 -13.40 8.20 -6.75
N HIS A 93 -14.07 7.35 -7.54
CA HIS A 93 -13.43 6.46 -8.52
C HIS A 93 -12.91 7.16 -9.79
N LEU A 94 -13.21 8.45 -10.00
CA LEU A 94 -12.83 9.20 -11.20
C LEU A 94 -11.42 9.82 -11.09
N ILE A 95 -10.81 9.82 -9.91
CA ILE A 95 -9.51 10.45 -9.67
C ILE A 95 -8.39 9.43 -9.93
N ARG A 96 -7.54 9.71 -10.92
CA ARG A 96 -6.25 9.04 -11.10
C ARG A 96 -5.12 9.92 -10.57
N SER A 97 -4.43 9.43 -9.55
CA SER A 97 -3.42 10.18 -8.81
C SER A 97 -2.01 9.83 -9.26
N ARG A 98 -1.06 10.74 -9.03
CA ARG A 98 0.36 10.39 -9.01
C ARG A 98 0.66 9.83 -7.63
N LEU A 99 1.45 8.76 -7.59
CA LEU A 99 1.76 8.05 -6.38
C LEU A 99 3.27 8.04 -6.13
N VAL A 100 3.69 8.41 -4.93
CA VAL A 100 5.04 8.19 -4.42
C VAL A 100 4.99 7.01 -3.44
N ILE A 101 5.88 6.01 -3.57
CA ILE A 101 5.99 4.90 -2.62
C ILE A 101 7.41 4.88 -2.03
N SER A 102 7.52 4.80 -0.70
CA SER A 102 8.80 4.48 -0.06
C SER A 102 9.14 3.01 -0.21
N ILE A 103 10.39 2.73 -0.58
CA ILE A 103 10.95 1.39 -0.74
C ILE A 103 12.19 1.22 0.17
N PRO A 104 12.47 0.02 0.71
CA PRO A 104 13.64 -0.19 1.57
C PRO A 104 14.94 0.16 0.86
N ALA A 105 15.96 0.55 1.65
CA ALA A 105 17.32 0.61 1.14
C ALA A 105 17.79 -0.80 0.73
N GLY A 106 18.42 -0.92 -0.43
CA GLY A 106 18.92 -2.20 -0.92
C GLY A 106 17.86 -3.13 -1.53
N ILE A 107 16.65 -2.62 -1.81
CA ILE A 107 15.67 -3.33 -2.64
C ILE A 107 16.28 -3.64 -4.02
N THR A 108 16.02 -4.83 -4.55
CA THR A 108 16.50 -5.23 -5.88
C THR A 108 15.66 -4.61 -7.00
N ASP A 109 16.19 -4.59 -8.22
CA ASP A 109 15.43 -4.10 -9.40
C ASP A 109 14.16 -4.90 -9.65
N VAL A 110 14.19 -6.20 -9.37
CA VAL A 110 13.04 -7.10 -9.53
C VAL A 110 11.93 -6.75 -8.54
N GLU A 111 12.27 -6.52 -7.27
CA GLU A 111 11.31 -6.12 -6.24
C GLU A 111 10.79 -4.70 -6.47
N THR A 112 11.66 -3.78 -6.88
CA THR A 112 11.31 -2.41 -7.29
C THR A 112 10.29 -2.43 -8.43
N LYS A 113 10.50 -3.28 -9.43
CA LYS A 113 9.56 -3.49 -10.54
C LYS A 113 8.23 -4.05 -10.05
N ALA A 114 8.25 -5.05 -9.15
CA ALA A 114 7.02 -5.60 -8.58
C ALA A 114 6.19 -4.56 -7.82
N VAL A 115 6.83 -3.70 -7.02
CA VAL A 115 6.16 -2.59 -6.31
C VAL A 115 5.52 -1.62 -7.30
N ARG A 116 6.26 -1.23 -8.34
CA ARG A 116 5.74 -0.34 -9.39
C ARG A 116 4.56 -0.96 -10.12
N GLU A 117 4.63 -2.23 -10.50
CA GLU A 117 3.57 -2.93 -11.23
C GLU A 117 2.31 -3.09 -10.37
N ALA A 118 2.43 -3.47 -9.10
CA ALA A 118 1.30 -3.59 -8.18
C ALA A 118 0.61 -2.24 -7.95
N ALA A 119 1.40 -1.18 -7.82
CA ALA A 119 0.89 0.18 -7.68
C ALA A 119 0.19 0.67 -8.96
N MET A 120 0.76 0.40 -10.14
CA MET A 120 0.12 0.73 -11.42
C MET A 120 -1.20 -0.04 -11.61
N GLY A 121 -1.24 -1.34 -11.27
CA GLY A 121 -2.45 -2.17 -11.28
C GLY A 121 -3.56 -1.64 -10.39
N ALA A 122 -3.21 -0.96 -9.29
CA ALA A 122 -4.17 -0.28 -8.42
C ALA A 122 -4.89 0.92 -9.06
N GLY A 123 -4.48 1.36 -10.27
CA GLY A 123 -5.19 2.34 -11.10
C GLY A 123 -4.67 3.78 -10.97
N VAL A 124 -3.44 3.96 -10.51
CA VAL A 124 -2.77 5.27 -10.47
C VAL A 124 -2.27 5.69 -11.85
N ARG A 125 -2.03 6.99 -12.04
CA ARG A 125 -1.54 7.55 -13.30
C ARG A 125 -0.04 7.36 -13.49
N GLU A 126 0.70 7.49 -12.40
CA GLU A 126 2.16 7.47 -12.39
C GLU A 126 2.61 7.00 -11.01
N VAL A 127 3.70 6.23 -10.97
CA VAL A 127 4.36 5.78 -9.75
C VAL A 127 5.80 6.32 -9.74
N LEU A 128 6.16 6.99 -8.67
CA LEU A 128 7.52 7.38 -8.32
C LEU A 128 7.92 6.59 -7.07
N LEU A 129 9.17 6.18 -7.01
CA LEU A 129 9.71 5.45 -5.86
C LEU A 129 10.75 6.35 -5.19
N ILE A 130 10.79 6.31 -3.88
CA ILE A 130 11.77 7.01 -3.06
C ILE A 130 12.36 6.03 -2.05
N GLU A 131 13.65 6.10 -1.79
CA GLU A 131 14.23 5.31 -0.71
C GLU A 131 13.64 5.73 0.64
N GLN A 132 13.24 4.75 1.43
CA GLN A 132 12.70 4.94 2.77
C GLN A 132 13.64 5.74 3.70
N PRO A 133 14.97 5.53 3.75
CA PRO A 133 15.85 6.39 4.55
C PRO A 133 15.82 7.86 4.09
N MET A 134 15.73 8.12 2.78
CA MET A 134 15.61 9.49 2.26
C MET A 134 14.27 10.13 2.64
N ALA A 135 13.16 9.38 2.47
CA ALA A 135 11.85 9.85 2.89
C ALA A 135 11.79 10.15 4.40
N ALA A 136 12.40 9.30 5.23
CA ALA A 136 12.49 9.49 6.67
C ALA A 136 13.34 10.71 7.04
N ALA A 137 14.50 10.89 6.39
CA ALA A 137 15.37 12.04 6.63
C ALA A 137 14.69 13.36 6.27
N VAL A 138 14.00 13.42 5.12
CA VAL A 138 13.18 14.58 4.73
C VAL A 138 12.05 14.81 5.75
N GLY A 139 11.33 13.76 6.15
CA GLY A 139 10.26 13.85 7.14
C GLY A 139 10.73 14.30 8.53
N ALA A 140 11.99 14.02 8.88
CA ALA A 140 12.64 14.47 10.11
C ALA A 140 13.23 15.89 10.03
N GLY A 141 13.19 16.54 8.85
CA GLY A 141 13.75 17.87 8.66
C GLY A 141 15.28 17.91 8.55
N LEU A 142 15.91 16.80 8.18
CA LEU A 142 17.36 16.75 7.94
C LEU A 142 17.71 17.45 6.61
N PRO A 143 18.89 18.12 6.51
CA PRO A 143 19.31 18.82 5.31
C PRO A 143 19.88 17.84 4.26
N VAL A 144 18.98 17.11 3.59
CA VAL A 144 19.32 16.05 2.62
C VAL A 144 18.78 16.30 1.21
N LEU A 145 18.25 17.51 0.97
CA LEU A 145 17.71 17.97 -0.32
C LEU A 145 18.56 19.11 -0.90
#